data_AF-A0A852J9X9-F1
#
_entry.id   AF-A0A852J9X9-F1
#
_cell.length_a   1.000
_cell.length_b   1.000
_cell.length_c   1.000
_cell.angle_alpha   90.00
_cell.angle_beta   90.00
_cell.angle_gamma   90.00
#
_symmetry.space_group_name_H-M   'P 1'
#
loop_
_entity.id
_entity.type
_entity.pdbx_description
1 polymer ?
#
loop_
_entity_poly.entity_id
_entity_poly.type
_entity_poly.pdbx_seq_one_letter_code
_entity_poly.pdbx_strand_id
1 'polypeptide(L)'
;REWTMKTSIVFLLCVSVFPSFSQGRVVGEDEAGFAECNVFFPGQVPPEGFTEPFHVKICQQYNREPRFATLYSTKDKIPLYSAFKYTKSAQNEEENWLVEPQIDDPKNGLHEMVHEADVAATVANLGANQALTADYVGSGYERGLLNPSLLNEEDFQVATYTLTNAVPLSPSLSKSWHRHVGMVVEHALVPHCSKKDHLYLLAGAIPSSVQVKGKVSVPETLWLAACCDAPEGWSLGLVKKVNDENSLEDLTVGQLEKQLLAGVHLFKGNCGEANQSQKKTEAVLQAVSQIQSGEQVGTSDNQEPKDSSLVRKVAGIIATPFIKLLELLIYVFVELVKFVFYFLWLVVKRVVGTVLDGVYSLWNGVVSYLKAISMVLISIPYDMGRVIINIFLGFLQLVQDVAFLTYRILCIPMGFVLHLAAFPYHSICAIPSVLKDVASGIWGTFSLVIDATAALLHGFYYLAGHIVKRFVPKVSSDD
;
A
#
# COMPACT_ATOMS: atom_id res chain seq x y z
N ARG A 1 -32.52 -45.84 -12.12
CA ARG A 1 -31.87 -45.33 -10.88
C ARG A 1 -30.40 -45.04 -11.20
N GLU A 2 -30.06 -44.17 -12.15
CA GLU A 2 -30.48 -42.78 -12.34
C GLU A 2 -30.27 -41.89 -11.12
N TRP A 3 -29.24 -41.07 -11.27
CA TRP A 3 -29.21 -39.64 -10.96
C TRP A 3 -29.55 -39.22 -9.54
N THR A 4 -28.50 -38.90 -8.76
CA THR A 4 -28.42 -37.71 -7.87
C THR A 4 -27.13 -37.75 -7.05
N MET A 5 -25.98 -37.52 -7.71
CA MET A 5 -24.75 -37.20 -6.97
C MET A 5 -23.75 -36.46 -7.86
N LYS A 6 -24.19 -35.37 -8.51
CA LYS A 6 -23.33 -34.43 -9.22
C LYS A 6 -23.87 -33.01 -9.11
N THR A 7 -24.04 -32.53 -7.88
CA THR A 7 -24.36 -31.13 -7.59
C THR A 7 -23.86 -30.81 -6.18
N SER A 8 -22.55 -30.63 -6.03
CA SER A 8 -21.94 -29.94 -4.87
C SER A 8 -20.42 -29.66 -5.00
N ILE A 9 -19.75 -30.09 -6.08
CA ILE A 9 -18.30 -29.85 -6.28
C ILE A 9 -18.04 -28.80 -7.39
N VAL A 10 -18.97 -27.87 -7.62
CA VAL A 10 -18.80 -26.77 -8.60
C VAL A 10 -19.15 -25.40 -8.01
N PHE A 11 -19.18 -25.26 -6.67
CA PHE A 11 -19.42 -23.97 -6.01
C PHE A 11 -18.30 -23.53 -5.06
N LEU A 12 -17.10 -24.10 -5.24
CA LEU A 12 -15.93 -23.82 -4.38
C LEU A 12 -14.62 -23.59 -5.15
N LEU A 13 -14.72 -23.27 -6.45
CA LEU A 13 -13.57 -22.96 -7.31
C LEU A 13 -13.75 -21.71 -8.19
N CYS A 14 -14.61 -20.76 -7.78
CA CYS A 14 -14.77 -19.45 -8.42
C CYS A 14 -14.68 -18.28 -7.43
N VAL A 15 -13.86 -18.38 -6.38
CA VAL A 15 -13.57 -17.25 -5.46
C VAL A 15 -12.09 -16.82 -5.49
N SER A 16 -11.23 -17.48 -6.28
CA SER A 16 -9.80 -17.13 -6.36
C SER A 16 -9.43 -16.19 -7.52
N VAL A 17 -10.38 -15.41 -8.06
CA VAL A 17 -10.07 -14.30 -8.97
C VAL A 17 -10.84 -13.07 -8.54
N PHE A 18 -10.48 -12.54 -7.38
CA PHE A 18 -10.58 -11.11 -7.11
C PHE A 18 -9.15 -10.57 -7.08
N PRO A 19 -8.63 -9.94 -8.15
CA PRO A 19 -7.53 -9.01 -8.00
C PRO A 19 -8.14 -7.70 -7.51
N SER A 20 -8.52 -7.65 -6.23
CA SER A 20 -9.08 -6.44 -5.63
C SER A 20 -8.79 -6.40 -4.14
N PHE A 21 -7.53 -6.57 -3.78
CA PHE A 21 -7.01 -5.82 -2.66
C PHE A 21 -6.56 -4.49 -3.26
N SER A 22 -7.45 -3.49 -3.27
CA SER A 22 -7.01 -2.10 -3.47
C SER A 22 -6.19 -1.73 -2.24
N GLN A 23 -4.87 -1.84 -2.39
CA GLN A 23 -3.92 -1.42 -1.39
C GLN A 23 -3.29 -0.14 -1.93
N GLY A 24 -3.93 1.00 -1.70
CA GLY A 24 -3.27 2.28 -1.82
C GLY A 24 -2.06 2.33 -0.91
N ARG A 25 -1.00 2.98 -1.36
CA ARG A 25 0.24 3.16 -0.60
C ARG A 25 1.22 3.94 -1.45
N VAL A 26 2.34 4.28 -0.83
CA VAL A 26 3.58 4.49 -1.57
C VAL A 26 3.82 3.25 -2.43
N VAL A 27 3.89 3.49 -3.74
CA VAL A 27 3.96 2.44 -4.75
C VAL A 27 5.34 1.80 -4.67
N GLY A 28 5.36 0.48 -4.60
CA GLY A 28 6.59 -0.32 -4.53
C GLY A 28 7.40 -0.20 -5.82
N GLU A 29 8.72 -0.41 -5.74
CA GLU A 29 9.59 -0.38 -6.93
C GLU A 29 9.24 -1.48 -7.94
N ASP A 30 8.64 -2.58 -7.47
CA ASP A 30 8.21 -3.74 -8.25
C ASP A 30 6.87 -3.52 -8.97
N GLU A 31 6.14 -2.46 -8.65
CA GLU A 31 4.84 -2.16 -9.23
C GLU A 31 4.94 -1.26 -10.47
N ALA A 32 4.11 -1.57 -11.46
CA ALA A 32 4.06 -0.80 -12.69
C ALA A 32 3.45 0.58 -12.46
N GLY A 33 4.21 1.63 -12.80
CA GLY A 33 3.75 3.02 -12.76
C GLY A 33 3.34 3.48 -11.36
N PHE A 34 2.07 3.87 -11.22
CA PHE A 34 1.41 4.32 -9.98
C PHE A 34 0.30 3.36 -9.52
N ALA A 35 0.44 2.06 -9.80
CA ALA A 35 -0.54 1.03 -9.44
C ALA A 35 -1.97 1.38 -9.89
N GLU A 36 -2.94 1.45 -8.97
CA GLU A 36 -4.35 1.76 -9.29
C GLU A 36 -4.53 3.18 -9.85
N CYS A 37 -3.62 4.10 -9.51
CA CYS A 37 -3.66 5.47 -10.00
C CYS A 37 -3.12 5.62 -11.44
N ASN A 38 -2.73 4.53 -12.10
CA ASN A 38 -2.37 4.56 -13.52
C ASN A 38 -3.52 5.09 -14.42
N VAL A 39 -4.77 5.00 -13.96
CA VAL A 39 -5.95 5.53 -14.66
C VAL A 39 -5.93 7.04 -14.91
N PHE A 40 -5.08 7.79 -14.19
CA PHE A 40 -4.91 9.24 -14.35
C PHE A 40 -3.88 9.62 -15.42
N PHE A 41 -3.36 8.65 -16.18
CA PHE A 41 -2.43 8.89 -17.28
C PHE A 41 -2.99 8.40 -18.61
N PRO A 42 -2.70 9.10 -19.73
CA PRO A 42 -3.11 8.66 -21.05
C PRO A 42 -2.48 7.29 -21.37
N GLY A 43 -3.30 6.36 -21.87
CA GLY A 43 -2.89 4.97 -22.08
C GLY A 43 -2.45 4.23 -20.81
N GLN A 44 -2.71 4.76 -19.62
CA GLN A 44 -2.23 4.23 -18.33
C GLN A 44 -0.70 4.17 -18.20
N VAL A 45 0.01 5.07 -18.90
CA VAL A 45 1.47 5.15 -18.86
C VAL A 45 1.92 6.47 -18.24
N PRO A 46 2.59 6.46 -17.08
CA PRO A 46 3.04 7.68 -16.43
C PRO A 46 4.25 8.33 -17.14
N PRO A 47 4.55 9.60 -16.80
CA PRO A 47 5.76 10.27 -17.26
C PRO A 47 7.06 9.50 -16.97
N GLU A 48 8.00 9.57 -17.91
CA GLU A 48 9.34 8.98 -17.79
C GLU A 48 10.41 10.06 -17.53
N GLY A 49 11.59 9.64 -17.09
CA GLY A 49 12.75 10.52 -16.87
C GLY A 49 12.95 10.99 -15.43
N PHE A 50 12.01 10.73 -14.52
CA PHE A 50 12.13 11.05 -13.10
C PHE A 50 12.67 9.84 -12.31
N THR A 51 13.99 9.66 -12.27
CA THR A 51 14.63 8.42 -11.74
C THR A 51 15.46 8.61 -10.47
N GLU A 52 15.43 9.77 -9.84
CA GLU A 52 16.19 9.99 -8.59
C GLU A 52 15.66 9.11 -7.45
N PRO A 53 16.54 8.60 -6.57
CA PRO A 53 16.18 7.66 -5.51
C PRO A 53 15.30 8.27 -4.41
N PHE A 54 15.24 9.61 -4.32
CA PHE A 54 14.37 10.34 -3.40
C PHE A 54 13.02 10.72 -4.04
N HIS A 55 12.76 10.27 -5.27
CA HIS A 55 11.43 10.39 -5.88
C HIS A 55 10.56 9.21 -5.44
N VAL A 56 9.43 9.54 -4.84
CA VAL A 56 8.45 8.59 -4.33
C VAL A 56 7.18 8.71 -5.16
N LYS A 57 6.70 7.56 -5.65
CA LYS A 57 5.43 7.47 -6.37
C LYS A 57 4.31 7.22 -5.38
N ILE A 58 3.30 8.08 -5.38
CA ILE A 58 2.16 8.02 -4.47
C ILE A 58 0.89 7.83 -5.30
N CYS A 59 0.15 6.76 -5.02
CA CYS A 59 -1.25 6.66 -5.44
C CYS A 59 -2.11 7.23 -4.31
N GLN A 60 -2.65 8.44 -4.53
CA GLN A 60 -3.38 9.21 -3.52
C GLN A 60 -4.77 8.59 -3.37
N GLN A 61 -4.98 7.89 -2.26
CA GLN A 61 -6.24 7.20 -1.98
C GLN A 61 -6.97 7.84 -0.81
N TYR A 62 -8.28 8.04 -1.00
CA TYR A 62 -9.18 8.56 0.02
C TYR A 62 -10.50 7.80 -0.02
N ASN A 63 -10.98 7.35 1.14
CA ASN A 63 -12.11 6.42 1.26
C ASN A 63 -11.91 5.13 0.45
N ARG A 64 -10.67 4.60 0.42
CA ARG A 64 -10.26 3.41 -0.36
C ARG A 64 -10.44 3.51 -1.88
N GLU A 65 -10.61 4.73 -2.39
CA GLU A 65 -10.69 4.98 -3.83
C GLU A 65 -9.50 5.81 -4.32
N PRO A 66 -8.91 5.47 -5.48
CA PRO A 66 -7.85 6.25 -6.09
C PRO A 66 -8.40 7.60 -6.55
N ARG A 67 -7.76 8.69 -6.09
CA ARG A 67 -8.15 10.06 -6.41
C ARG A 67 -7.19 10.68 -7.40
N PHE A 68 -5.89 10.63 -7.18
CA PHE A 68 -4.92 11.14 -8.17
C PHE A 68 -3.57 10.48 -7.96
N ALA A 69 -2.64 10.66 -8.90
CA ALA A 69 -1.28 10.20 -8.73
C ALA A 69 -0.38 11.40 -8.40
N THR A 70 0.63 11.21 -7.56
CA THR A 70 1.63 12.24 -7.26
C THR A 70 3.02 11.65 -7.26
N LEU A 71 3.92 12.23 -8.05
CA LEU A 71 5.35 12.01 -7.88
C LEU A 71 5.91 13.05 -6.92
N TYR A 72 6.49 12.59 -5.82
CA TYR A 72 6.91 13.43 -4.70
C TYR A 72 8.41 13.36 -4.46
N SER A 73 9.08 14.49 -4.25
CA SER A 73 10.48 14.54 -3.85
C SER A 73 10.58 14.59 -2.32
N THR A 74 11.11 13.54 -1.69
CA THR A 74 11.33 13.54 -0.22
C THR A 74 12.50 14.44 0.20
N LYS A 75 13.40 14.72 -0.74
CA LYS A 75 14.50 15.67 -0.57
C LYS A 75 14.00 17.12 -0.51
N ASP A 76 13.13 17.50 -1.44
CA ASP A 76 12.62 18.87 -1.57
C ASP A 76 11.30 19.08 -0.79
N LYS A 77 10.69 17.98 -0.34
CA LYS A 77 9.41 17.91 0.37
C LYS A 77 8.24 18.57 -0.36
N ILE A 78 8.27 18.47 -1.69
CA ILE A 78 7.20 18.95 -2.56
C ILE A 78 6.89 17.94 -3.66
N PRO A 79 5.65 17.92 -4.19
CA PRO A 79 5.35 17.22 -5.43
C PRO A 79 6.13 17.81 -6.60
N LEU A 80 6.71 16.93 -7.42
CA LEU A 80 7.23 17.29 -8.74
C LEU A 80 6.09 17.41 -9.74
N TYR A 81 5.10 16.50 -9.64
CA TYR A 81 3.82 16.64 -10.32
C TYR A 81 2.70 15.85 -9.62
N SER A 82 1.47 16.29 -9.85
CA SER A 82 0.23 15.56 -9.58
C SER A 82 -0.52 15.35 -10.89
N ALA A 83 -0.95 14.11 -11.14
CA ALA A 83 -1.72 13.68 -12.31
C ALA A 83 -3.17 13.41 -11.94
N PHE A 84 -4.10 14.07 -12.63
CA PHE A 84 -5.53 14.03 -12.30
C PHE A 84 -6.39 14.24 -13.55
N LYS A 85 -7.70 14.03 -13.38
CA LYS A 85 -8.73 14.32 -14.38
C LYS A 85 -9.69 15.38 -13.84
N TYR A 86 -10.31 16.14 -14.73
CA TYR A 86 -11.38 17.05 -14.36
C TYR A 86 -12.66 16.25 -14.07
N THR A 87 -13.13 16.25 -12.82
CA THR A 87 -14.35 15.52 -12.46
C THR A 87 -15.59 16.40 -12.35
N LYS A 88 -15.43 17.73 -12.15
CA LYS A 88 -16.43 18.83 -12.12
C LYS A 88 -16.32 19.64 -10.83
N SER A 89 -16.50 20.94 -10.92
CA SER A 89 -16.39 21.86 -9.78
C SER A 89 -17.53 21.69 -8.76
N ALA A 90 -17.18 21.41 -7.51
CA ALA A 90 -18.06 21.44 -6.33
C ALA A 90 -17.85 22.70 -5.47
N GLN A 91 -18.78 22.99 -4.56
CA GLN A 91 -18.61 24.07 -3.58
C GLN A 91 -17.50 23.70 -2.60
N ASN A 92 -16.70 24.68 -2.18
CA ASN A 92 -15.59 24.47 -1.25
C ASN A 92 -16.03 23.78 0.04
N GLU A 93 -15.51 22.58 0.27
CA GLU A 93 -15.48 21.94 1.57
C GLU A 93 -14.39 22.53 2.48
N GLU A 94 -14.49 22.25 3.78
CA GLU A 94 -13.53 22.72 4.79
C GLU A 94 -12.12 22.17 4.56
N GLU A 95 -11.11 23.04 4.68
CA GLU A 95 -9.70 22.69 4.51
C GLU A 95 -9.16 21.86 5.69
N ASN A 96 -9.37 20.55 5.65
CA ASN A 96 -8.75 19.63 6.61
C ASN A 96 -7.54 18.95 5.97
N TRP A 97 -6.34 19.37 6.39
CA TRP A 97 -5.09 18.93 5.77
C TRP A 97 -4.74 17.48 6.13
N LEU A 98 -4.37 16.73 5.08
CA LEU A 98 -4.02 15.32 5.11
C LEU A 98 -2.51 15.13 4.89
N VAL A 99 -2.00 14.00 5.34
CA VAL A 99 -0.63 13.53 5.15
C VAL A 99 -0.63 12.10 4.64
N GLU A 100 0.52 11.64 4.15
CA GLU A 100 0.76 10.27 3.70
C GLU A 100 1.74 9.58 4.67
N PRO A 101 1.26 8.99 5.79
CA PRO A 101 2.09 8.46 6.86
C PRO A 101 3.19 7.48 6.42
N GLN A 102 2.87 6.66 5.43
CA GLN A 102 3.72 5.60 4.88
C GLN A 102 4.99 6.12 4.20
N ILE A 103 5.07 7.44 3.90
CA ILE A 103 6.29 8.09 3.41
C ILE A 103 7.32 8.25 4.54
N ASP A 104 6.86 8.54 5.76
CA ASP A 104 7.74 8.74 6.93
C ASP A 104 8.00 7.42 7.67
N ASP A 105 6.99 6.56 7.77
CA ASP A 105 7.10 5.24 8.40
C ASP A 105 6.43 4.15 7.54
N PRO A 106 7.16 3.45 6.67
CA PRO A 106 6.60 2.37 5.86
C PRO A 106 6.00 1.21 6.66
N LYS A 107 6.23 1.13 7.99
CA LYS A 107 5.76 0.04 8.86
C LYS A 107 4.53 0.40 9.69
N ASN A 108 3.99 1.61 9.55
CA ASN A 108 2.85 2.07 10.36
C ASN A 108 1.52 1.34 10.06
N GLY A 109 1.44 0.60 8.95
CA GLY A 109 0.24 -0.18 8.57
C GLY A 109 -0.90 0.63 7.96
N LEU A 110 -0.73 1.95 7.79
CA LEU A 110 -1.64 2.85 7.09
C LEU A 110 -1.31 2.85 5.59
N HIS A 111 -2.36 2.92 4.79
CA HIS A 111 -2.36 2.67 3.34
C HIS A 111 -3.16 3.75 2.58
N GLU A 112 -3.62 4.78 3.28
CA GLU A 112 -4.36 5.89 2.71
C GLU A 112 -3.96 7.19 3.40
N MET A 113 -4.27 8.31 2.78
CA MET A 113 -4.04 9.61 3.38
C MET A 113 -4.92 9.77 4.63
N VAL A 114 -4.39 10.44 5.65
CA VAL A 114 -5.07 10.63 6.94
C VAL A 114 -4.83 12.03 7.48
N HIS A 115 -5.67 12.48 8.40
CA HIS A 115 -5.47 13.78 9.03
C HIS A 115 -4.18 13.80 9.86
N GLU A 116 -3.39 14.87 9.70
CA GLU A 116 -2.11 15.04 10.41
C GLU A 116 -2.27 14.89 11.93
N ALA A 117 -3.38 15.41 12.48
CA ALA A 117 -3.68 15.36 13.91
C ALA A 117 -3.88 13.92 14.44
N ASP A 118 -4.39 13.01 13.62
CA ASP A 118 -4.72 11.64 14.03
C ASP A 118 -3.47 10.76 14.12
N VAL A 119 -2.39 11.14 13.44
CA VAL A 119 -1.15 10.36 13.35
C VAL A 119 0.06 10.99 14.03
N ALA A 120 -0.06 12.22 14.52
CA ALA A 120 1.04 12.96 15.14
C ALA A 120 1.73 12.22 16.31
N ALA A 121 1.02 11.36 17.03
CA ALA A 121 1.55 10.59 18.16
C ALA A 121 1.88 9.12 17.84
N THR A 122 1.42 8.59 16.71
CA THR A 122 1.48 7.15 16.39
C THR A 122 2.51 6.83 15.31
N VAL A 123 2.76 7.75 14.38
CA VAL A 123 3.69 7.57 13.27
C VAL A 123 5.09 8.02 13.67
N ALA A 124 6.07 7.11 13.56
CA ALA A 124 7.45 7.44 13.86
C ALA A 124 8.02 8.39 12.79
N ASN A 125 8.81 9.38 13.22
CA ASN A 125 9.49 10.33 12.33
C ASN A 125 8.58 11.12 11.38
N LEU A 126 7.31 11.33 11.76
CA LEU A 126 6.36 12.13 10.97
C LEU A 126 6.99 13.49 10.57
N GLY A 127 6.96 13.80 9.28
CA GLY A 127 7.58 14.99 8.69
C GLY A 127 9.07 14.86 8.36
N ALA A 128 9.69 13.68 8.49
CA ALA A 128 11.07 13.45 8.09
C ALA A 128 11.24 13.55 6.57
N ASN A 129 10.34 12.93 5.82
CA ASN A 129 10.37 12.78 4.37
C ASN A 129 9.26 13.58 3.66
N GLN A 130 8.24 14.05 4.38
CA GLN A 130 7.20 14.95 3.84
C GLN A 130 7.13 16.28 4.61
N ALA A 131 6.43 17.25 4.03
CA ALA A 131 6.12 18.51 4.70
C ALA A 131 4.96 18.33 5.71
N LEU A 132 4.96 19.11 6.79
CA LEU A 132 3.87 19.18 7.77
C LEU A 132 3.22 20.56 7.80
N THR A 133 2.00 20.67 8.35
CA THR A 133 1.31 21.96 8.51
C THR A 133 2.17 22.95 9.29
N ALA A 134 2.88 22.48 10.31
CA ALA A 134 3.79 23.29 11.11
C ALA A 134 4.93 23.93 10.31
N ASP A 135 5.33 23.37 9.17
CA ASP A 135 6.39 23.93 8.34
C ASP A 135 5.93 25.22 7.63
N TYR A 136 4.62 25.35 7.34
CA TYR A 136 4.04 26.52 6.69
C TYR A 136 3.62 27.63 7.68
N VAL A 137 3.23 27.28 8.91
CA VAL A 137 2.75 28.25 9.91
C VAL A 137 3.78 29.35 10.17
N GLY A 138 3.37 30.61 9.97
CA GLY A 138 4.22 31.78 10.21
C GLY A 138 5.37 31.96 9.20
N SER A 139 5.38 31.21 8.09
CA SER A 139 6.41 31.33 7.05
C SER A 139 6.19 32.47 6.04
N GLY A 140 4.95 32.96 5.93
CA GLY A 140 4.52 33.85 4.86
C GLY A 140 4.14 33.13 3.55
N TYR A 141 4.28 31.81 3.49
CA TYR A 141 3.85 30.96 2.39
C TYR A 141 2.57 30.19 2.74
N GLU A 142 1.71 30.03 1.74
CA GLU A 142 0.54 29.16 1.75
C GLU A 142 0.86 27.80 1.13
N ARG A 143 -0.03 26.85 1.39
CA ARG A 143 0.02 25.50 0.82
C ARG A 143 -0.70 25.52 -0.54
N GLY A 144 0.03 25.91 -1.57
CA GLY A 144 -0.49 26.00 -2.93
C GLY A 144 -0.71 24.63 -3.54
N LEU A 145 -1.96 24.25 -3.79
CA LEU A 145 -2.29 22.95 -4.40
C LEU A 145 -1.88 22.88 -5.88
N LEU A 146 -1.27 21.78 -6.30
CA LEU A 146 -1.01 21.49 -7.72
C LEU A 146 -2.25 20.96 -8.43
N ASN A 147 -2.91 19.95 -7.86
CA ASN A 147 -4.28 19.57 -8.24
C ASN A 147 -5.26 20.46 -7.44
N PRO A 148 -5.88 21.48 -8.05
CA PRO A 148 -6.75 22.42 -7.34
C PRO A 148 -8.08 21.76 -6.94
N SER A 149 -8.50 21.98 -5.70
CA SER A 149 -9.74 21.43 -5.13
C SER A 149 -10.98 21.74 -5.99
N LEU A 150 -11.08 22.96 -6.52
CA LEU A 150 -12.19 23.42 -7.37
C LEU A 150 -12.38 22.68 -8.69
N LEU A 151 -11.41 21.86 -9.14
CA LEU A 151 -11.54 21.05 -10.35
C LEU A 151 -12.15 19.66 -10.10
N ASN A 152 -12.39 19.34 -8.82
CA ASN A 152 -12.76 18.02 -8.34
C ASN A 152 -14.12 18.04 -7.63
N GLU A 153 -14.81 16.89 -7.62
CA GLU A 153 -16.12 16.71 -6.98
C GLU A 153 -15.95 16.41 -5.47
N GLU A 154 -16.98 16.69 -4.67
CA GLU A 154 -17.10 16.54 -3.20
C GLU A 154 -15.96 15.78 -2.49
N ASP A 155 -16.00 14.45 -2.45
CA ASP A 155 -15.04 13.63 -1.70
C ASP A 155 -13.61 13.66 -2.27
N PHE A 156 -13.51 13.85 -3.58
CA PHE A 156 -12.26 14.05 -4.30
C PHE A 156 -11.64 15.40 -3.94
N GLN A 157 -12.46 16.41 -3.66
CA GLN A 157 -12.00 17.72 -3.20
C GLN A 157 -11.22 17.61 -1.90
N VAL A 158 -11.73 16.84 -0.93
CA VAL A 158 -11.05 16.62 0.36
C VAL A 158 -9.66 16.00 0.15
N ALA A 159 -9.56 15.02 -0.73
CA ALA A 159 -8.30 14.35 -1.04
C ALA A 159 -7.23 15.30 -1.62
N THR A 160 -7.63 16.39 -2.28
CA THR A 160 -6.67 17.38 -2.80
C THR A 160 -5.95 18.16 -1.71
N TYR A 161 -6.52 18.27 -0.51
CA TYR A 161 -5.92 18.94 0.65
C TYR A 161 -4.91 18.06 1.39
N THR A 162 -4.06 17.34 0.65
CA THR A 162 -2.92 16.61 1.19
C THR A 162 -1.63 17.39 1.00
N LEU A 163 -0.73 17.35 1.98
CA LEU A 163 0.55 18.07 1.91
C LEU A 163 1.48 17.54 0.81
N THR A 164 1.27 16.30 0.38
CA THR A 164 1.98 15.73 -0.78
C THR A 164 1.49 16.31 -2.11
N ASN A 165 0.36 17.01 -2.16
CA ASN A 165 -0.14 17.75 -3.33
C ASN A 165 0.12 19.27 -3.25
N ALA A 166 0.83 19.75 -2.22
CA ALA A 166 1.01 21.17 -1.95
C ALA A 166 2.46 21.63 -2.12
N VAL A 167 2.64 22.85 -2.62
CA VAL A 167 3.92 23.55 -2.70
C VAL A 167 3.85 24.92 -2.00
N PRO A 168 4.95 25.44 -1.44
CA PRO A 168 4.96 26.79 -0.87
C PRO A 168 4.76 27.88 -1.92
N LEU A 169 3.65 28.61 -1.84
CA LEU A 169 3.39 29.79 -2.71
C LEU A 169 3.11 31.03 -1.86
N SER A 170 3.47 32.21 -2.36
CA SER A 170 2.96 33.45 -1.76
C SER A 170 1.42 33.49 -1.91
N PRO A 171 0.69 34.17 -1.01
CA PRO A 171 -0.77 34.27 -1.10
C PRO A 171 -1.29 34.78 -2.46
N SER A 172 -0.60 35.78 -3.03
CA SER A 172 -0.91 36.35 -4.35
C SER A 172 -0.72 35.33 -5.47
N LEU A 173 0.42 34.63 -5.46
CA LEU A 173 0.75 33.64 -6.47
C LEU A 173 -0.15 32.40 -6.39
N SER A 174 -0.44 31.92 -5.17
CA SER A 174 -1.38 30.82 -4.92
C SER A 174 -2.74 31.11 -5.56
N LYS A 175 -3.32 32.27 -5.23
CA LYS A 175 -4.60 32.72 -5.79
C LYS A 175 -4.55 32.88 -7.32
N SER A 176 -3.48 33.46 -7.86
CA SER A 176 -3.28 33.63 -9.31
C SER A 176 -3.19 32.29 -10.03
N TRP A 177 -2.41 31.36 -9.49
CA TRP A 177 -2.24 30.00 -10.00
C TRP A 177 -3.56 29.24 -10.06
N HIS A 178 -4.27 29.12 -8.93
CA HIS A 178 -5.54 28.39 -8.89
C HIS A 178 -6.60 29.00 -9.81
N ARG A 179 -6.68 30.34 -9.88
CA ARG A 179 -7.58 31.02 -10.80
C ARG A 179 -7.25 30.72 -12.26
N HIS A 180 -5.97 30.82 -12.65
CA HIS A 180 -5.55 30.61 -14.03
C HIS A 180 -5.76 29.16 -14.47
N VAL A 181 -5.34 28.20 -13.63
CA VAL A 181 -5.53 26.77 -13.92
C VAL A 181 -7.02 26.45 -14.01
N GLY A 182 -7.85 26.95 -13.08
CA GLY A 182 -9.30 26.82 -13.11
C GLY A 182 -9.90 27.30 -14.43
N MET A 183 -9.64 28.56 -14.77
CA MET A 183 -10.14 29.18 -16.01
C MET A 183 -9.70 28.43 -17.27
N VAL A 184 -8.42 28.07 -17.37
CA VAL A 184 -7.89 27.38 -18.55
C VAL A 184 -8.50 25.99 -18.68
N VAL A 185 -8.56 25.21 -17.60
CA VAL A 185 -9.15 23.87 -17.64
C VAL A 185 -10.63 23.95 -18.03
N GLU A 186 -11.42 24.79 -17.38
CA GLU A 186 -12.87 24.85 -17.58
C GLU A 186 -13.29 25.49 -18.92
N HIS A 187 -12.60 26.56 -19.34
CA HIS A 187 -13.01 27.35 -20.50
C HIS A 187 -12.21 27.09 -21.78
N ALA A 188 -10.98 26.59 -21.68
CA ALA A 188 -10.16 26.28 -22.85
C ALA A 188 -10.02 24.77 -23.08
N LEU A 189 -9.66 23.99 -22.06
CA LEU A 189 -9.32 22.57 -22.24
C LEU A 189 -10.55 21.67 -22.36
N VAL A 190 -11.48 21.76 -21.41
CA VAL A 190 -12.69 20.91 -21.38
C VAL A 190 -13.55 21.07 -22.64
N PRO A 191 -13.84 22.29 -23.16
CA PRO A 191 -14.67 22.45 -24.36
C PRO A 191 -14.01 21.89 -25.65
N HIS A 192 -12.68 21.84 -25.69
CA HIS A 192 -11.93 21.41 -26.86
C HIS A 192 -11.49 19.94 -26.81
N CYS A 193 -11.82 19.21 -25.74
CA CYS A 193 -11.63 17.76 -25.69
C CYS A 193 -12.98 17.05 -25.88
N SER A 194 -13.08 16.26 -26.96
CA SER A 194 -14.34 15.62 -27.38
C SER A 194 -15.00 14.74 -26.30
N LYS A 195 -14.20 14.17 -25.40
CA LYS A 195 -14.66 13.41 -24.24
C LYS A 195 -13.88 13.87 -23.01
N LYS A 196 -14.59 14.29 -21.97
CA LYS A 196 -13.98 14.76 -20.71
C LYS A 196 -13.11 13.70 -20.06
N ASP A 197 -13.52 12.43 -20.09
CA ASP A 197 -12.77 11.31 -19.49
C ASP A 197 -11.41 11.03 -20.17
N HIS A 198 -11.19 11.62 -21.34
CA HIS A 198 -9.96 11.53 -22.11
C HIS A 198 -9.05 12.76 -21.94
N LEU A 199 -9.45 13.73 -21.11
CA LEU A 199 -8.62 14.87 -20.73
C LEU A 199 -7.79 14.51 -19.50
N TYR A 200 -6.48 14.42 -19.68
CA TYR A 200 -5.50 14.12 -18.65
C TYR A 200 -4.71 15.38 -18.32
N LEU A 201 -4.53 15.66 -17.03
CA LEU A 201 -3.85 16.86 -16.54
C LEU A 201 -2.68 16.46 -15.65
N LEU A 202 -1.52 17.08 -15.88
CA LEU A 202 -0.34 17.02 -15.04
C LEU A 202 -0.01 18.43 -14.56
N ALA A 203 -0.17 18.70 -13.27
CA ALA A 203 0.28 19.97 -12.69
C ALA A 203 1.54 19.72 -11.87
N GLY A 204 2.58 20.53 -12.05
CA GLY A 204 3.88 20.29 -11.45
C GLY A 204 4.62 21.54 -11.02
N ALA A 205 5.72 21.30 -10.32
CA ALA A 205 6.59 22.33 -9.77
C ALA A 205 8.06 21.95 -9.92
N ILE A 206 8.88 22.92 -10.27
CA ILE A 206 10.35 22.78 -10.30
C ILE A 206 10.90 23.34 -8.98
N PRO A 207 11.56 22.52 -8.14
CA PRO A 207 12.13 22.98 -6.88
C PRO A 207 13.24 24.01 -7.12
N SER A 208 13.45 24.90 -6.15
CA SER A 208 14.53 25.89 -6.16
C SER A 208 15.47 25.67 -4.98
N SER A 209 16.51 26.49 -4.86
CA SER A 209 17.40 26.48 -3.69
C SER A 209 16.79 27.14 -2.44
N VAL A 210 15.67 27.86 -2.60
CA VAL A 210 15.00 28.56 -1.50
C VAL A 210 14.12 27.58 -0.74
N GLN A 211 14.21 27.59 0.60
CA GLN A 211 13.45 26.66 1.44
C GLN A 211 12.70 27.39 2.56
N VAL A 212 11.42 27.03 2.73
CA VAL A 212 10.63 27.41 3.89
C VAL A 212 11.16 26.66 5.11
N LYS A 213 11.57 27.44 6.12
CA LYS A 213 12.15 26.94 7.39
C LYS A 213 13.30 25.94 7.19
N GLY A 214 14.05 26.05 6.09
CA GLY A 214 15.14 25.12 5.77
C GLY A 214 14.70 23.66 5.57
N LYS A 215 13.43 23.44 5.21
CA LYS A 215 12.84 22.10 5.08
C LYS A 215 12.11 21.88 3.77
N VAL A 216 11.23 22.80 3.37
CA VAL A 216 10.34 22.62 2.21
C VAL A 216 10.78 23.55 1.10
N SER A 217 11.12 23.01 -0.07
CA SER A 217 11.55 23.82 -1.22
C SER A 217 10.43 24.72 -1.72
N VAL A 218 10.72 26.01 -1.89
CA VAL A 218 9.88 26.94 -2.65
C VAL A 218 10.13 26.66 -4.14
N PRO A 219 9.08 26.49 -4.97
CA PRO A 219 9.27 26.27 -6.39
C PRO A 219 9.76 27.54 -7.10
N GLU A 220 10.59 27.39 -8.14
CA GLU A 220 10.94 28.50 -9.04
C GLU A 220 9.96 28.66 -10.19
N THR A 221 9.35 27.53 -10.59
CA THR A 221 8.46 27.44 -11.75
C THR A 221 7.32 26.48 -11.43
N LEU A 222 6.10 26.88 -11.78
CA LEU A 222 4.91 26.03 -11.82
C LEU A 222 4.58 25.72 -13.27
N TRP A 223 4.02 24.55 -13.55
CA TRP A 223 3.65 24.16 -14.89
C TRP A 223 2.40 23.28 -14.91
N LEU A 224 1.69 23.32 -16.04
CA LEU A 224 0.54 22.46 -16.33
C LEU A 224 0.74 21.85 -17.71
N ALA A 225 0.68 20.53 -17.82
CA ALA A 225 0.60 19.83 -19.08
C ALA A 225 -0.78 19.18 -19.21
N ALA A 226 -1.41 19.33 -20.36
CA ALA A 226 -2.71 18.77 -20.66
C ALA A 226 -2.63 17.90 -21.91
N CYS A 227 -3.37 16.79 -21.90
CA CYS A 227 -3.47 15.85 -23.01
C CYS A 227 -4.92 15.44 -23.20
N CYS A 228 -5.44 15.63 -24.42
CA CYS A 228 -6.71 15.03 -24.84
C CYS A 228 -6.41 13.78 -25.67
N ASP A 229 -6.50 12.59 -25.06
CA ASP A 229 -6.18 11.31 -25.71
C ASP A 229 -7.36 10.82 -26.57
N ALA A 230 -7.48 11.38 -27.77
CA ALA A 230 -8.50 11.03 -28.75
C ALA A 230 -7.86 10.84 -30.14
N PRO A 231 -8.57 10.25 -31.12
CA PRO A 231 -8.06 10.09 -32.49
C PRO A 231 -7.64 11.41 -33.18
N GLU A 232 -8.23 12.53 -32.76
CA GLU A 232 -7.79 13.89 -33.09
C GLU A 232 -7.35 14.59 -31.80
N GLY A 233 -6.38 13.98 -31.12
CA GLY A 233 -5.85 14.44 -29.86
C GLY A 233 -5.04 15.71 -30.00
N TRP A 234 -4.78 16.34 -28.87
CA TRP A 234 -3.92 17.53 -28.76
C TRP A 234 -3.27 17.53 -27.38
N SER A 235 -2.18 18.26 -27.28
CA SER A 235 -1.49 18.47 -26.01
C SER A 235 -1.06 19.92 -25.87
N LEU A 236 -0.94 20.38 -24.63
CA LEU A 236 -0.55 21.75 -24.32
C LEU A 236 0.31 21.76 -23.06
N GLY A 237 1.36 22.57 -23.05
CA GLY A 237 2.10 22.95 -21.84
C GLY A 237 1.81 24.40 -21.48
N LEU A 238 1.76 24.70 -20.19
CA LEU A 238 1.70 26.06 -19.64
C LEU A 238 2.76 26.17 -18.57
N VAL A 239 3.43 27.33 -18.51
CA VAL A 239 4.46 27.62 -17.53
C VAL A 239 4.18 28.95 -16.84
N LYS A 240 4.32 28.96 -15.52
CA LYS A 240 4.21 30.15 -14.68
C LYS A 240 5.46 30.28 -13.82
N LYS A 241 6.21 31.35 -14.02
CA LYS A 241 7.39 31.64 -13.19
C LYS A 241 6.95 32.31 -11.89
N VAL A 242 7.54 31.90 -10.77
CA VAL A 242 7.16 32.43 -9.44
C VAL A 242 7.49 33.92 -9.29
N ASN A 243 8.52 34.41 -9.99
CA ASN A 243 8.93 35.81 -9.96
C ASN A 243 8.10 36.74 -10.86
N ASP A 244 7.21 36.19 -11.68
CA ASP A 244 6.34 36.96 -12.58
C ASP A 244 4.90 36.45 -12.45
N GLU A 245 4.18 37.02 -11.48
CA GLU A 245 2.82 36.63 -11.12
C GLU A 245 1.79 36.79 -12.25
N ASN A 246 2.10 37.57 -13.29
CA ASN A 246 1.23 37.77 -14.45
C ASN A 246 1.61 36.88 -15.63
N SER A 247 2.84 36.35 -15.68
CA SER A 247 3.24 35.41 -16.72
C SER A 247 2.47 34.09 -16.60
N LEU A 248 1.81 33.71 -17.69
CA LEU A 248 1.40 32.34 -17.98
C LEU A 248 1.76 32.13 -19.45
N GLU A 249 2.87 31.44 -19.70
CA GLU A 249 3.39 31.20 -21.04
C GLU A 249 2.85 29.87 -21.54
N ASP A 250 2.26 29.86 -22.73
CA ASP A 250 1.89 28.65 -23.45
C ASP A 250 3.10 28.08 -24.21
N LEU A 251 3.25 26.76 -24.11
CA LEU A 251 4.34 26.01 -24.73
C LEU A 251 3.80 24.73 -25.37
N THR A 252 4.53 24.19 -26.33
CA THR A 252 4.33 22.78 -26.71
C THR A 252 4.80 21.88 -25.58
N VAL A 253 4.26 20.66 -25.49
CA VAL A 253 4.71 19.69 -24.48
C VAL A 253 6.21 19.39 -24.60
N GLY A 254 6.76 19.27 -25.82
CA GLY A 254 8.19 19.06 -25.99
C GLY A 254 9.06 20.28 -25.61
N GLN A 255 8.53 21.51 -25.69
CA GLN A 255 9.21 22.69 -25.14
C GLN A 255 9.20 22.67 -23.60
N LEU A 256 8.06 22.29 -23.00
CA LEU A 256 7.95 22.12 -21.55
C LEU A 256 8.90 21.02 -21.04
N GLU A 257 8.94 19.85 -21.69
CA GLU A 257 9.85 18.74 -21.36
C GLU A 257 11.33 19.19 -21.33
N LYS A 258 11.75 20.02 -22.28
CA LYS A 258 13.10 20.60 -22.32
C LYS A 258 13.40 21.54 -21.16
N GLN A 259 12.38 22.17 -20.57
CA GLN A 259 12.54 23.05 -19.40
C GLN A 259 12.56 22.27 -18.07
N LEU A 260 11.95 21.08 -18.01
CA LEU A 260 11.88 20.29 -16.78
C LEU A 260 13.24 19.65 -16.45
N LEU A 261 13.61 18.58 -17.16
CA LEU A 261 14.85 17.84 -16.99
C LEU A 261 15.18 17.12 -18.31
N ALA A 262 16.47 16.90 -18.57
CA ALA A 262 16.89 16.14 -19.74
C ALA A 262 16.37 14.69 -19.64
N GLY A 263 15.69 14.22 -20.70
CA GLY A 263 15.14 12.86 -20.76
C GLY A 263 13.75 12.69 -20.16
N VAL A 264 13.09 13.77 -19.75
CA VAL A 264 11.68 13.73 -19.32
C VAL A 264 10.76 13.62 -20.54
N HIS A 265 9.80 12.70 -20.44
CA HIS A 265 8.70 12.57 -21.39
C HIS A 265 7.39 12.51 -20.62
N LEU A 266 6.53 13.52 -20.80
CA LEU A 266 5.30 13.71 -20.03
C LEU A 266 4.15 12.86 -20.58
N PHE A 267 4.03 12.75 -21.90
CA PHE A 267 2.94 12.01 -22.55
C PHE A 267 3.46 11.06 -23.63
N LYS A 268 2.70 9.98 -23.88
CA LYS A 268 2.94 9.02 -24.98
C LYS A 268 1.71 8.92 -25.89
N GLY A 269 1.86 8.23 -27.02
CA GLY A 269 0.74 7.89 -27.91
C GLY A 269 0.17 9.10 -28.65
N ASN A 270 -1.15 9.29 -28.58
CA ASN A 270 -1.86 10.34 -29.33
C ASN A 270 -1.54 11.76 -28.86
N CYS A 271 -0.99 11.90 -27.66
CA CYS A 271 -0.55 13.19 -27.10
C CYS A 271 0.95 13.45 -27.29
N GLY A 272 1.68 12.54 -27.96
CA GLY A 272 3.05 12.81 -28.41
C GLY A 272 3.08 13.68 -29.67
N GLU A 273 4.17 14.41 -29.91
CA GLU A 273 4.28 15.44 -30.97
C GLU A 273 3.87 14.98 -32.39
N ALA A 274 4.02 13.68 -32.71
CA ALA A 274 3.77 13.16 -34.06
C ALA A 274 2.28 12.97 -34.44
N ASN A 275 1.36 12.94 -33.48
CA ASN A 275 -0.03 12.49 -33.70
C ASN A 275 -1.10 13.56 -33.39
N GLN A 276 -0.70 14.83 -33.22
CA GLN A 276 -1.58 15.89 -32.74
C GLN A 276 -2.31 16.63 -33.87
N SER A 277 -3.56 17.01 -33.62
CA SER A 277 -4.32 17.88 -34.51
C SER A 277 -3.85 19.33 -34.36
N GLN A 278 -3.12 19.84 -35.37
CA GLN A 278 -2.63 21.22 -35.37
C GLN A 278 -3.78 22.23 -35.23
N LYS A 279 -4.88 22.02 -35.96
CA LYS A 279 -6.07 22.89 -35.91
C LYS A 279 -6.69 22.99 -34.51
N LYS A 280 -6.79 21.87 -33.78
CA LYS A 280 -7.34 21.88 -32.42
C LYS A 280 -6.38 22.50 -31.43
N THR A 281 -5.08 22.24 -31.59
CA THR A 281 -4.04 22.84 -30.76
C THR A 281 -4.06 24.36 -30.88
N GLU A 282 -4.14 24.89 -32.10
CA GLU A 282 -4.28 26.34 -32.36
C GLU A 282 -5.56 26.93 -31.75
N ALA A 283 -6.70 26.21 -31.82
CA ALA A 283 -7.95 26.67 -31.20
C ALA A 283 -7.85 26.73 -29.66
N VAL A 284 -7.22 25.75 -29.03
CA VAL A 284 -6.97 25.74 -27.59
C VAL A 284 -6.04 26.89 -27.20
N LEU A 285 -4.94 27.09 -27.94
CA LEU A 285 -4.00 28.20 -27.70
C LEU A 285 -4.68 29.56 -27.82
N GLN A 286 -5.57 29.72 -28.80
CA GLN A 286 -6.36 30.93 -28.96
C GLN A 286 -7.30 31.15 -27.76
N ALA A 287 -7.98 30.11 -27.27
CA ALA A 287 -8.85 30.20 -26.10
C ALA A 287 -8.05 30.54 -24.83
N VAL A 288 -6.86 29.97 -24.66
CA VAL A 288 -5.95 30.32 -23.56
C VAL A 288 -5.52 31.79 -23.64
N SER A 289 -5.15 32.26 -24.84
CA SER A 289 -4.76 33.66 -25.07
C SER A 289 -5.88 34.64 -24.73
N GLN A 290 -7.13 34.31 -25.03
CA GLN A 290 -8.31 35.12 -24.67
C GLN A 290 -8.53 35.20 -23.17
N ILE A 291 -8.33 34.09 -22.45
CA ILE A 291 -8.43 34.05 -20.99
C ILE A 291 -7.34 34.93 -20.36
N GLN A 292 -6.13 34.92 -20.93
CA GLN A 292 -5.01 35.75 -20.48
C GLN A 292 -5.23 37.24 -20.76
N SER A 293 -5.86 37.61 -21.89
CA SER A 293 -6.13 39.01 -22.25
C SER A 293 -7.31 39.63 -21.49
N GLY A 294 -8.12 38.82 -20.80
CA GLY A 294 -9.23 39.30 -19.96
C GLY A 294 -10.50 39.69 -20.73
N GLU A 295 -10.66 39.25 -21.98
CA GLU A 295 -11.91 39.45 -22.73
C GLU A 295 -13.01 38.54 -22.16
N GLN A 296 -13.95 39.13 -21.43
CA GLN A 296 -15.13 38.44 -20.91
C GLN A 296 -16.03 37.93 -22.05
N VAL A 297 -16.33 36.63 -22.01
CA VAL A 297 -17.45 36.01 -22.72
C VAL A 297 -18.75 36.62 -22.18
N GLY A 298 -19.30 37.59 -22.93
CA GLY A 298 -20.55 38.27 -22.59
C GLY A 298 -21.77 37.40 -22.89
N THR A 299 -22.56 37.10 -21.86
CA THR A 299 -23.97 36.73 -22.04
C THR A 299 -24.76 38.01 -22.33
N SER A 300 -25.28 38.06 -23.56
CA SER A 300 -26.16 39.09 -24.09
C SER A 300 -27.51 39.07 -23.39
N ASP A 301 -27.93 40.20 -22.83
CA ASP A 301 -29.35 40.54 -22.71
C ASP A 301 -29.56 41.96 -23.25
N ASN A 302 -30.27 42.02 -24.38
CA ASN A 302 -30.75 43.23 -25.01
C ASN A 302 -32.26 43.30 -24.81
N GLN A 303 -32.77 44.35 -24.16
CA GLN A 303 -33.97 45.05 -24.65
C GLN A 303 -34.21 46.40 -23.94
N GLU A 304 -34.05 47.49 -24.71
CA GLU A 304 -34.76 48.77 -24.50
C GLU A 304 -36.18 48.71 -25.09
N PRO A 305 -37.07 49.63 -24.68
CA PRO A 305 -37.57 50.55 -25.70
C PRO A 305 -37.65 52.04 -25.27
N LYS A 306 -37.50 52.91 -26.28
CA LYS A 306 -37.83 54.36 -26.34
C LYS A 306 -39.28 54.62 -25.91
N ASP A 307 -39.66 55.71 -25.24
CA ASP A 307 -39.69 57.09 -25.75
C ASP A 307 -40.05 58.13 -24.66
N SER A 308 -39.96 59.42 -25.01
CA SER A 308 -40.45 60.65 -24.31
C SER A 308 -39.39 61.52 -23.60
N SER A 309 -38.61 62.19 -24.46
CA SER A 309 -37.55 63.17 -24.18
C SER A 309 -38.02 64.54 -23.62
N LEU A 310 -39.15 64.67 -22.91
CA LEU A 310 -39.57 66.00 -22.43
C LEU A 310 -40.14 66.08 -21.01
N VAL A 311 -40.57 64.98 -20.41
CA VAL A 311 -41.14 64.99 -19.04
C VAL A 311 -40.06 64.79 -17.96
N ARG A 312 -38.91 64.23 -18.33
CA ARG A 312 -37.81 63.88 -17.39
C ARG A 312 -37.05 65.09 -16.84
N LYS A 313 -37.08 66.25 -17.52
CA LYS A 313 -36.29 67.43 -17.12
C LYS A 313 -36.87 68.20 -15.92
N VAL A 314 -38.15 68.00 -15.58
CA VAL A 314 -38.81 68.76 -14.51
C VAL A 314 -39.08 67.90 -13.25
N ALA A 315 -39.23 66.58 -13.38
CA ALA A 315 -39.44 65.68 -12.23
C ALA A 315 -38.15 65.34 -11.45
N GLY A 316 -36.97 65.42 -12.09
CA GLY A 316 -35.68 65.03 -11.52
C GLY A 316 -35.03 66.02 -10.55
N ILE A 317 -35.68 67.14 -10.23
CA ILE A 317 -35.14 68.11 -9.24
C ILE A 317 -35.78 67.88 -7.86
N ILE A 318 -36.98 67.30 -7.81
CA ILE A 318 -37.71 67.05 -6.55
C ILE A 318 -37.62 65.57 -6.13
N ALA A 319 -37.51 64.61 -7.06
CA ALA A 319 -37.56 63.17 -6.74
C ALA A 319 -36.22 62.55 -6.30
N THR A 320 -35.08 63.14 -6.63
CA THR A 320 -33.74 62.57 -6.43
C THR A 320 -33.35 62.33 -4.95
N PRO A 321 -33.62 63.23 -4.00
CA PRO A 321 -33.35 62.94 -2.58
C PRO A 321 -34.28 61.87 -2.01
N PHE A 322 -35.53 61.79 -2.46
CA PHE A 322 -36.49 60.78 -1.99
C PHE A 322 -36.20 59.39 -2.56
N ILE A 323 -35.72 59.29 -3.81
CA ILE A 323 -35.29 58.01 -4.40
C ILE A 323 -34.05 57.47 -3.68
N LYS A 324 -33.07 58.32 -3.38
CA LYS A 324 -31.88 57.94 -2.60
C LYS A 324 -32.23 57.48 -1.18
N LEU A 325 -33.19 58.15 -0.53
CA LEU A 325 -33.67 57.75 0.79
C LEU A 325 -34.42 56.41 0.74
N LEU A 326 -35.25 56.19 -0.29
CA LEU A 326 -35.96 54.94 -0.49
C LEU A 326 -35.01 53.77 -0.81
N GLU A 327 -33.96 54.02 -1.61
CA GLU A 327 -32.91 53.05 -1.91
C GLU A 327 -32.14 52.63 -0.65
N LEU A 328 -31.82 53.59 0.23
CA LEU A 328 -31.21 53.31 1.53
C LEU A 328 -32.13 52.47 2.43
N LEU A 329 -33.43 52.80 2.48
CA LEU A 329 -34.41 52.06 3.27
C LEU A 329 -34.62 50.63 2.74
N ILE A 330 -34.66 50.44 1.42
CA ILE A 330 -34.73 49.12 0.79
C ILE A 330 -33.46 48.33 1.10
N TYR A 331 -32.28 48.95 1.01
CA TYR A 331 -31.01 48.30 1.33
C TYR A 331 -30.97 47.83 2.80
N VAL A 332 -31.35 48.69 3.74
CA VAL A 332 -31.43 48.34 5.17
C VAL A 332 -32.45 47.22 5.41
N PHE A 333 -33.60 47.26 4.73
CA PHE A 333 -34.61 46.22 4.83
C PHE A 333 -34.12 44.87 4.29
N VAL A 334 -33.45 44.87 3.13
CA VAL A 334 -32.87 43.65 2.54
C VAL A 334 -31.81 43.04 3.47
N GLU A 335 -30.95 43.86 4.06
CA GLU A 335 -29.95 43.38 5.03
C GLU A 335 -30.60 42.85 6.32
N LEU A 336 -31.67 43.48 6.81
CA LEU A 336 -32.45 42.95 7.94
C LEU A 336 -33.07 41.59 7.61
N VAL A 337 -33.64 41.44 6.41
CA VAL A 337 -34.23 40.16 5.97
C VAL A 337 -33.15 39.08 5.88
N LYS A 338 -31.99 39.39 5.28
CA LYS A 338 -30.84 38.47 5.25
C LYS A 338 -30.38 38.07 6.65
N PHE A 339 -30.31 39.02 7.57
CA PHE A 339 -29.94 38.75 8.96
C PHE A 339 -30.95 37.82 9.65
N VAL A 340 -32.25 38.02 9.42
CA VAL A 340 -33.30 37.15 9.96
C VAL A 340 -33.19 35.73 9.40
N PHE A 341 -32.98 35.57 8.09
CA PHE A 341 -32.76 34.25 7.48
C PHE A 341 -31.49 33.58 8.01
N TYR A 342 -30.41 34.33 8.16
CA TYR A 342 -29.15 33.82 8.71
C TYR A 342 -29.31 33.38 10.17
N PHE A 343 -30.02 34.16 10.98
CA PHE A 343 -30.33 33.81 12.35
C PHE A 343 -31.23 32.57 12.44
N LEU A 344 -32.26 32.48 11.59
CA LEU A 344 -33.14 31.31 11.53
C LEU A 344 -32.37 30.06 11.13
N TRP A 345 -31.50 30.16 10.12
CA TRP A 345 -30.60 29.09 9.70
C TRP A 345 -29.68 28.65 10.85
N LEU A 346 -29.10 29.60 11.59
CA LEU A 346 -28.22 29.30 12.73
C LEU A 346 -28.97 28.54 13.85
N VAL A 347 -30.21 28.95 14.14
CA VAL A 347 -31.07 28.26 15.11
C VAL A 347 -31.39 26.84 14.64
N VAL A 348 -31.79 26.67 13.38
CA VAL A 348 -32.05 25.34 12.81
C VAL A 348 -30.80 24.46 12.88
N LYS A 349 -29.63 24.98 12.47
CA LYS A 349 -28.36 24.26 12.53
C LYS A 349 -28.04 23.79 13.95
N ARG A 350 -28.23 24.65 14.97
CA ARG A 350 -28.00 24.27 16.38
C ARG A 350 -28.97 23.21 16.88
N VAL A 351 -30.26 23.35 16.56
CA VAL A 351 -31.29 22.39 17.00
C VAL A 351 -31.06 21.03 16.34
N VAL A 352 -30.83 21.01 15.03
CA VAL A 352 -30.55 19.78 14.28
C VAL A 352 -29.28 19.11 14.78
N GLY A 353 -28.20 19.88 14.98
CA GLY A 353 -26.95 19.35 15.56
C GLY A 353 -27.15 18.71 16.92
N THR A 354 -27.83 19.40 17.84
CA THR A 354 -28.09 18.89 19.20
C THR A 354 -28.93 17.61 19.18
N VAL A 355 -29.92 17.52 18.28
CA VAL A 355 -30.76 16.31 18.12
C VAL A 355 -29.95 15.16 17.54
N LEU A 356 -29.14 15.41 16.51
CA LEU A 356 -28.27 14.40 15.90
C LEU A 356 -27.24 13.86 16.89
N ASP A 357 -26.60 14.74 17.68
CA ASP A 357 -25.65 14.33 18.72
C ASP A 357 -26.31 13.46 19.79
N GLY A 358 -27.54 13.80 20.19
CA GLY A 358 -28.34 13.00 21.12
C GLY A 358 -28.69 11.62 20.56
N VAL A 359 -29.11 11.54 19.29
CA VAL A 359 -29.42 10.27 18.60
C VAL A 359 -28.16 9.43 18.45
N TYR A 360 -27.03 10.04 18.08
CA TYR A 360 -25.74 9.38 17.94
C TYR A 360 -25.25 8.79 19.28
N SER A 361 -25.38 9.54 20.38
CA SER A 361 -25.05 9.05 21.71
C SER A 361 -25.93 7.87 22.15
N LEU A 362 -27.24 7.92 21.86
CA LEU A 362 -28.16 6.81 22.15
C LEU A 362 -27.81 5.58 21.32
N TRP A 363 -27.51 5.75 20.04
CA TRP A 363 -27.10 4.67 19.15
C TRP A 363 -25.83 3.97 19.64
N ASN A 364 -24.81 4.74 20.04
CA ASN A 364 -23.58 4.19 20.59
C ASN A 364 -23.82 3.42 21.90
N GLY A 365 -24.72 3.90 22.77
CA GLY A 365 -25.13 3.18 23.97
C GLY A 365 -25.77 1.83 23.66
N VAL A 366 -26.68 1.78 22.68
CA VAL A 366 -27.34 0.55 22.21
C VAL A 366 -26.32 -0.43 21.63
N VAL A 367 -25.41 0.05 20.77
CA VAL A 367 -24.36 -0.79 20.17
C VAL A 367 -23.42 -1.36 21.23
N SER A 368 -23.01 -0.56 22.22
CA SER A 368 -22.18 -1.03 23.33
C SER A 368 -22.88 -2.10 24.17
N TYR A 369 -24.18 -1.94 24.43
CA TYR A 369 -24.98 -2.93 25.15
C TYR A 369 -25.12 -4.24 24.36
N LEU A 370 -25.41 -4.16 23.06
CA LEU A 370 -25.49 -5.32 22.17
C LEU A 370 -24.15 -6.06 22.07
N LYS A 371 -23.03 -5.33 22.02
CA LYS A 371 -21.69 -5.89 22.02
C LYS A 371 -21.40 -6.67 23.31
N ALA A 372 -21.78 -6.13 24.47
CA ALA A 372 -21.60 -6.80 25.75
C ALA A 372 -22.41 -8.12 25.81
N ILE A 373 -23.67 -8.10 25.37
CA ILE A 373 -24.52 -9.29 25.29
C ILE A 373 -23.90 -10.33 24.34
N SER A 374 -23.45 -9.89 23.17
CA SER A 374 -22.83 -10.78 22.17
C SER A 374 -21.56 -11.44 22.70
N MET A 375 -20.70 -10.71 23.41
CA MET A 375 -19.51 -11.30 24.04
C MET A 375 -19.88 -12.39 25.04
N VAL A 376 -20.88 -12.16 25.90
CA VAL A 376 -21.33 -13.16 26.87
C VAL A 376 -21.91 -14.39 26.17
N LEU A 377 -22.77 -14.20 25.17
CA LEU A 377 -23.37 -15.29 24.38
C LEU A 377 -22.34 -16.14 23.63
N ILE A 378 -21.23 -15.56 23.19
CA ILE A 378 -20.14 -16.29 22.51
C ILE A 378 -19.21 -16.97 23.53
N SER A 379 -18.94 -16.35 24.67
CA SER A 379 -18.03 -16.90 25.70
C SER A 379 -18.55 -18.20 26.32
N ILE A 380 -19.84 -18.30 26.61
CA ILE A 380 -20.46 -19.47 27.26
C ILE A 380 -20.26 -20.77 26.44
N PRO A 381 -20.64 -20.84 25.14
CA PRO A 381 -20.42 -22.04 24.34
C PRO A 381 -18.94 -22.30 24.05
N TYR A 382 -18.11 -21.25 23.95
CA TYR A 382 -16.67 -21.39 23.77
C TYR A 382 -16.00 -22.08 24.97
N ASP A 383 -16.30 -21.62 26.18
CA ASP A 383 -15.76 -22.22 27.41
C ASP A 383 -16.29 -23.64 27.62
N MET A 384 -17.58 -23.88 27.34
CA MET A 384 -18.16 -25.22 27.37
C MET A 384 -17.47 -26.16 26.37
N GLY A 385 -17.21 -25.68 25.14
CA GLY A 385 -16.47 -26.42 24.12
C GLY A 385 -15.04 -26.75 24.57
N ARG A 386 -14.35 -25.80 25.18
CA ARG A 386 -13.00 -26.00 25.75
C ARG A 386 -12.99 -27.10 26.80
N VAL A 387 -13.96 -27.12 27.71
CA VAL A 387 -14.09 -28.17 28.74
C VAL A 387 -14.32 -29.54 28.09
N ILE A 388 -15.21 -29.63 27.10
CA ILE A 388 -15.48 -30.89 26.37
C ILE A 388 -14.22 -31.42 25.69
N ILE A 389 -13.46 -30.55 25.02
CA ILE A 389 -12.19 -30.93 24.36
C ILE A 389 -11.20 -31.47 25.39
N ASN A 390 -11.03 -30.79 26.53
CA ASN A 390 -10.11 -31.24 27.58
C ASN A 390 -10.52 -32.60 28.18
N ILE A 391 -11.82 -32.85 28.36
CA ILE A 391 -12.33 -34.14 28.81
C ILE A 391 -12.02 -35.23 27.78
N PHE A 392 -12.24 -34.95 26.49
CA PHE A 392 -11.98 -35.89 25.41
C PHE A 392 -10.49 -36.23 25.29
N LEU A 393 -9.61 -35.23 25.40
CA LEU A 393 -8.16 -35.43 25.42
C LEU A 393 -7.72 -36.26 26.62
N GLY A 394 -8.26 -36.00 27.81
CA GLY A 394 -7.99 -36.81 29.00
C GLY A 394 -8.43 -38.27 28.84
N PHE A 395 -9.59 -38.50 28.21
CA PHE A 395 -10.06 -39.85 27.91
C PHE A 395 -9.15 -40.57 26.90
N LEU A 396 -8.73 -39.89 25.83
CA LEU A 396 -7.76 -40.42 24.86
C LEU A 396 -6.46 -40.84 25.53
N GLN A 397 -5.95 -40.03 26.46
CA GLN A 397 -4.74 -40.33 27.21
C GLN A 397 -4.91 -41.58 28.08
N LEU A 398 -6.04 -41.72 28.79
CA LEU A 398 -6.36 -42.93 29.55
C LEU A 398 -6.40 -44.18 28.65
N VAL A 399 -7.03 -44.09 27.48
CA VAL A 399 -7.07 -45.20 26.52
C VAL A 399 -5.67 -45.57 26.04
N GLN A 400 -4.83 -44.58 25.75
CA GLN A 400 -3.44 -44.80 25.33
C GLN A 400 -2.62 -45.49 26.43
N ASP A 401 -2.75 -45.06 27.67
CA ASP A 401 -2.04 -45.64 28.81
C ASP A 401 -2.45 -47.10 29.05
N VAL A 402 -3.76 -47.38 28.99
CA VAL A 402 -4.30 -48.75 29.10
C VAL A 402 -3.81 -49.63 27.95
N ALA A 403 -3.81 -49.12 26.72
CA ALA A 403 -3.31 -49.86 25.56
C ALA A 403 -1.81 -50.17 25.69
N PHE A 404 -1.01 -49.20 26.14
CA PHE A 404 0.42 -49.37 26.37
C PHE A 404 0.71 -50.40 27.47
N LEU A 405 -0.03 -50.34 28.59
CA LEU A 405 0.10 -51.32 29.67
C LEU A 405 -0.27 -52.72 29.19
N THR A 406 -1.37 -52.85 28.46
CA THR A 406 -1.84 -54.13 27.89
C THR A 406 -0.80 -54.71 26.94
N TYR A 407 -0.22 -53.89 26.07
CA TYR A 407 0.88 -54.27 25.19
C TYR A 407 2.09 -54.80 25.98
N ARG A 408 2.53 -54.09 27.02
CA ARG A 408 3.67 -54.54 27.85
C ARG A 408 3.39 -55.88 28.53
N ILE A 409 2.18 -56.09 29.05
CA ILE A 409 1.79 -57.35 29.69
C ILE A 409 1.80 -58.50 28.68
N LEU A 410 1.33 -58.28 27.46
CA LEU A 410 1.29 -59.28 26.38
C LEU A 410 2.68 -59.59 25.79
N CYS A 411 3.57 -58.60 25.72
CA CYS A 411 4.91 -58.81 25.15
C CYS A 411 5.77 -59.81 25.93
N ILE A 412 5.62 -59.87 27.26
CA ILE A 412 6.41 -60.77 28.11
C ILE A 412 6.14 -62.25 27.78
N PRO A 413 4.90 -62.76 27.82
CA PRO A 413 4.61 -64.16 27.46
C PRO A 413 4.85 -64.44 25.98
N MET A 414 4.59 -63.47 25.09
CA MET A 414 4.84 -63.67 23.65
C MET A 414 6.33 -63.84 23.35
N GLY A 415 7.20 -63.04 23.98
CA GLY A 415 8.65 -63.19 23.88
C GLY A 415 9.14 -64.52 24.45
N PHE A 416 8.61 -64.94 25.61
CA PHE A 416 8.93 -66.24 26.19
C PHE A 416 8.56 -67.40 25.26
N VAL A 417 7.36 -67.39 24.69
CA VAL A 417 6.90 -68.40 23.73
C VAL A 417 7.80 -68.43 22.49
N LEU A 418 8.21 -67.27 21.98
CA LEU A 418 9.11 -67.18 20.83
C LEU A 418 10.51 -67.77 21.15
N HIS A 419 11.06 -67.48 22.34
CA HIS A 419 12.32 -68.08 22.79
C HIS A 419 12.19 -69.59 23.01
N LEU A 420 11.08 -70.06 23.57
CA LEU A 420 10.82 -71.49 23.75
C LEU A 420 10.72 -72.22 22.39
N ALA A 421 10.09 -71.59 21.40
CA ALA A 421 9.99 -72.12 20.04
C ALA A 421 11.34 -72.11 19.30
N ALA A 422 12.22 -71.15 19.58
CA ALA A 422 13.56 -71.05 18.98
C ALA A 422 14.61 -71.99 19.63
N PHE A 423 14.38 -72.44 20.86
CA PHE A 423 15.32 -73.28 21.61
C PHE A 423 15.71 -74.60 20.92
N PRO A 424 14.78 -75.38 20.32
CA PRO A 424 15.13 -76.60 19.59
C PRO A 424 16.01 -76.30 18.38
N TYR A 425 15.74 -75.20 17.67
CA TYR A 425 16.52 -74.77 16.51
C TYR A 425 17.97 -74.45 16.90
N HIS A 426 18.17 -73.64 17.94
CA HIS A 426 19.52 -73.33 18.44
C HIS A 426 20.26 -74.56 18.98
N SER A 427 19.56 -75.47 19.64
CA SER A 427 20.15 -76.70 20.18
C SER A 427 20.62 -77.63 19.06
N ILE A 428 19.83 -77.81 18.00
CA ILE A 428 20.21 -78.65 16.85
C ILE A 428 21.41 -78.06 16.10
N CYS A 429 21.45 -76.73 15.94
CA CYS A 429 22.58 -76.05 15.28
C CYS A 429 23.90 -76.12 16.08
N ALA A 430 23.85 -76.33 17.40
CA ALA A 430 25.05 -76.41 18.26
C ALA A 430 25.68 -77.81 18.34
N ILE A 431 24.96 -78.87 17.95
CA ILE A 431 25.47 -80.25 18.02
C ILE A 431 26.75 -80.45 17.17
N PRO A 432 26.85 -79.98 15.91
CA PRO A 432 28.04 -80.17 15.09
C PRO A 432 29.31 -79.50 15.65
N SER A 433 29.17 -78.33 16.30
CA SER A 433 30.33 -77.63 16.87
C SER A 433 30.89 -78.35 18.09
N VAL A 434 30.01 -78.83 18.98
CA VAL A 434 30.43 -79.58 20.18
C VAL A 434 31.12 -80.90 19.79
N LEU A 435 30.58 -81.62 18.79
CA LEU A 435 31.21 -82.84 18.27
C LEU A 435 32.61 -82.58 17.70
N LYS A 436 32.79 -81.46 17.00
CA LYS A 436 34.10 -81.05 16.45
C LYS A 436 35.11 -80.78 17.57
N ASP A 437 34.69 -80.07 18.62
CA ASP A 437 35.57 -79.72 19.73
C ASP A 437 35.98 -80.95 20.55
N VAL A 438 35.03 -81.85 20.84
CA VAL A 438 35.32 -83.12 21.54
C VAL A 438 36.28 -83.99 20.72
N ALA A 439 36.07 -84.12 19.41
CA ALA A 439 36.97 -84.87 18.55
C ALA A 439 38.40 -84.28 18.55
N SER A 440 38.51 -82.95 18.53
CA SER A 440 39.81 -82.27 18.59
C SER A 440 40.53 -82.47 19.94
N GLY A 441 39.80 -82.46 21.06
CA GLY A 441 40.35 -82.69 22.39
C GLY A 441 40.83 -84.13 22.60
N ILE A 442 40.05 -85.11 22.14
CA ILE A 442 40.44 -86.52 22.19
C ILE A 442 41.72 -86.74 21.35
N TRP A 443 41.76 -86.18 20.13
CA TRP A 443 42.93 -86.28 19.26
C TRP A 443 44.18 -85.65 19.89
N GLY A 444 44.05 -84.46 20.49
CA GLY A 444 45.14 -83.80 21.22
C GLY A 444 45.67 -84.63 22.38
N THR A 445 44.77 -85.30 23.12
CA THR A 445 45.15 -86.16 24.26
C THR A 445 45.92 -87.40 23.79
N PHE A 446 45.45 -88.05 22.71
CA PHE A 446 46.19 -89.18 22.11
C PHE A 446 47.58 -88.77 21.62
N SER A 447 47.70 -87.59 21.00
CA SER A 447 49.00 -87.06 20.57
C SER A 447 49.98 -86.90 21.73
N LEU A 448 49.53 -86.31 22.85
CA LEU A 448 50.36 -86.13 24.05
C LEU A 448 50.85 -87.45 24.64
N VAL A 449 50.01 -88.49 24.66
CA VAL A 449 50.40 -89.82 25.16
C VAL A 449 51.48 -90.45 24.27
N ILE A 450 51.34 -90.33 22.95
CA ILE A 450 52.33 -90.83 21.99
C ILE A 450 53.67 -90.10 22.20
N ASP A 451 53.65 -88.77 22.32
CA ASP A 451 54.86 -87.96 22.53
C ASP A 451 55.54 -88.29 23.86
N ALA A 452 54.78 -88.42 24.95
CA ALA A 452 55.31 -88.79 26.26
C ALA A 452 55.95 -90.20 26.25
N THR A 453 55.32 -91.15 25.55
CA THR A 453 55.84 -92.51 25.42
C THR A 453 57.13 -92.54 24.59
N ALA A 454 57.17 -91.77 23.49
CA ALA A 454 58.37 -91.61 22.67
C ALA A 454 59.52 -90.95 23.46
N ALA A 455 59.23 -89.93 24.27
CA ALA A 455 60.21 -89.27 25.12
C ALA A 455 60.79 -90.22 26.20
N LEU A 456 59.93 -91.04 26.82
CA LEU A 456 60.38 -92.07 27.78
C LEU A 456 61.28 -93.11 27.10
N LEU A 457 60.88 -93.62 25.93
CA LEU A 457 61.70 -94.55 25.15
C LEU A 457 63.07 -93.94 24.80
N HIS A 458 63.11 -92.68 24.35
CA HIS A 458 64.35 -91.97 24.09
C HIS A 458 65.21 -91.83 25.35
N GLY A 459 64.60 -91.54 26.51
CA GLY A 459 65.28 -91.50 27.80
C GLY A 459 65.89 -92.85 28.21
N PHE A 460 65.16 -93.96 28.02
CA PHE A 460 65.67 -95.31 28.26
C PHE A 460 66.83 -95.67 27.33
N TYR A 461 66.73 -95.35 26.04
CA TYR A 461 67.82 -95.56 25.08
C TYR A 461 69.07 -94.75 25.44
N TYR A 462 68.90 -93.50 25.89
CA TYR A 462 70.01 -92.66 26.34
C TYR A 462 70.70 -93.21 27.58
N LEU A 463 69.92 -93.68 28.57
CA LEU A 463 70.44 -94.29 29.80
C LEU A 463 71.18 -95.60 29.52
N ALA A 464 70.62 -96.48 28.68
CA ALA A 464 71.27 -97.70 28.23
C ALA A 464 72.60 -97.40 27.51
N GLY A 465 72.62 -96.40 26.63
CA GLY A 465 73.85 -95.94 25.98
C GLY A 465 74.91 -95.42 26.95
N HIS A 466 74.51 -94.71 28.01
CA HIS A 466 75.44 -94.18 29.01
C HIS A 466 75.99 -95.27 29.95
N ILE A 467 75.20 -96.30 30.27
CA ILE A 467 75.65 -97.45 31.07
C ILE A 467 76.68 -98.28 30.28
N VAL A 468 76.42 -98.56 29.00
CA VAL A 468 77.37 -99.29 28.13
C VAL A 468 78.71 -98.55 28.03
N LYS A 469 78.69 -97.20 27.97
CA LYS A 469 79.90 -96.37 27.88
C LYS A 469 80.72 -96.32 29.18
N ARG A 470 80.13 -96.66 30.34
CA ARG A 470 80.79 -96.63 31.66
C ARG A 470 81.49 -97.94 32.03
N PHE A 471 81.14 -99.06 31.38
CA PHE A 471 81.63 -100.40 31.71
C PHE A 471 82.58 -101.03 30.69
N VAL A 472 82.95 -100.31 29.63
CA VAL A 472 84.07 -100.74 28.78
C VAL A 472 85.29 -99.90 29.11
N PRO A 473 86.10 -100.30 30.11
CA PRO A 473 87.45 -99.77 30.23
C PRO A 473 88.23 -100.14 28.98
N LYS A 474 88.82 -99.11 28.35
CA LYS A 474 89.97 -99.26 27.47
C LYS A 474 91.09 -99.93 28.29
N VAL A 475 91.31 -101.21 28.07
CA VAL A 475 92.50 -101.94 28.54
C VAL A 475 93.39 -102.21 27.33
N SER A 476 94.66 -101.88 27.54
CA SER A 476 95.82 -102.27 26.76
C SER A 476 96.39 -103.63 27.25
N SER A 477 96.68 -104.52 26.29
CA SER A 477 97.68 -105.63 26.17
C SER A 477 98.01 -106.64 27.30
N ASP A 478 98.04 -107.93 26.89
CA ASP A 478 98.90 -109.08 27.24
C ASP A 478 99.11 -109.57 28.70
N ASP A 479 99.25 -110.90 28.83
CA ASP A 479 99.36 -111.80 30.02
C ASP A 479 98.08 -112.21 30.77
#